data_AF-A0A6A5V907-F1
#
_entry.id   AF-A0A6A5V907-F1
#
_cell.length_a   1.000
_cell.length_b   1.000
_cell.length_c   1.000
_cell.angle_alpha   90.00
_cell.angle_beta   90.00
_cell.angle_gamma   90.00
#
_symmetry.space_group_name_H-M   'P 1'
#
loop_
_entity.id
_entity.type
_entity.pdbx_description
1 polymer ?
#
loop_
_entity_poly.entity_id
_entity_poly.type
_entity_poly.pdbx_seq_one_letter_code
_entity_poly.pdbx_strand_id
1 'polypeptide(L)'
;MLNTLANHGYLPHSGRGITLERTIHALDTALNINQDIARNLFGFALTTNPEGNTTGVFSLENLGTHNVLEHDASLSRADYATTLDSVSFNETVFAETQAYFTTTDITVQQAADARLARYLASQRTNPDYNMSSLGDIFSAGESAAYLFIMGNIETATAPRRFVEYLFREYFSPLGVRGERVAMDCHICDVVLVV
;
A
#
# COMPACT_ATOMS: atom_id res chain seq x y z
N MET A 1 -2.40 2.90 -3.82
CA MET A 1 -3.10 1.61 -3.94
C MET A 1 -4.60 1.64 -3.49
N LEU A 2 -5.08 1.50 -2.24
CA LEU A 2 -6.50 1.77 -1.89
C LEU A 2 -6.93 3.22 -2.25
N ASN A 3 -6.03 4.19 -2.07
CA ASN A 3 -6.20 5.56 -2.61
C ASN A 3 -6.39 5.56 -4.12
N THR A 4 -5.72 4.65 -4.84
CA THR A 4 -5.84 4.49 -6.28
C THR A 4 -7.22 3.92 -6.64
N LEU A 5 -7.77 2.98 -5.87
CA LEU A 5 -9.14 2.46 -6.09
C LEU A 5 -10.18 3.57 -5.92
N ALA A 6 -10.02 4.43 -4.91
CA ALA A 6 -10.93 5.54 -4.66
C ALA A 6 -10.91 6.58 -5.79
N ASN A 7 -9.71 6.96 -6.22
CA ASN A 7 -9.50 7.93 -7.29
C ASN A 7 -9.91 7.43 -8.69
N HIS A 8 -9.88 6.12 -8.94
CA HIS A 8 -10.39 5.51 -10.17
C HIS A 8 -11.87 5.11 -10.08
N GLY A 9 -12.54 5.38 -8.94
CA GLY A 9 -13.97 5.15 -8.77
C GLY A 9 -14.38 3.70 -8.45
N TYR A 10 -13.43 2.80 -8.19
CA TYR A 10 -13.72 1.46 -7.64
C TYR A 10 -14.16 1.54 -6.18
N LEU A 11 -13.59 2.49 -5.42
CA LEU A 11 -14.06 2.87 -4.09
C LEU A 11 -14.69 4.28 -4.14
N PRO A 12 -15.45 4.69 -3.10
CA PRO A 12 -15.92 6.07 -3.01
C PRO A 12 -14.74 7.05 -3.12
N HIS A 13 -14.84 8.04 -4.02
CA HIS A 13 -13.79 9.05 -4.21
C HIS A 13 -13.47 9.84 -2.92
N SER A 14 -14.43 9.92 -2.00
CA SER A 14 -14.23 10.51 -0.67
C SER A 14 -13.35 9.67 0.25
N GLY A 15 -13.09 8.40 -0.08
CA GLY A 15 -12.39 7.45 0.77
C GLY A 15 -13.16 7.08 2.04
N ARG A 16 -14.46 7.35 2.14
CA ARG A 16 -15.27 7.19 3.36
C ARG A 16 -16.42 6.21 3.17
N GLY A 17 -16.83 5.56 4.27
CA GLY A 17 -17.99 4.67 4.30
C GLY A 17 -17.82 3.44 3.42
N ILE A 18 -16.61 2.87 3.39
CA ILE A 18 -16.28 1.71 2.59
C ILE A 18 -16.85 0.46 3.25
N THR A 19 -17.74 -0.24 2.54
CA THR A 19 -18.41 -1.46 3.01
C THR A 19 -17.65 -2.71 2.58
N LEU A 20 -18.00 -3.87 3.15
CA LEU A 20 -17.46 -5.16 2.75
C LEU A 20 -17.72 -5.44 1.27
N GLU A 21 -18.97 -5.24 0.82
CA GLU A 21 -19.37 -5.46 -0.56
C GLU A 21 -18.55 -4.61 -1.53
N ARG A 22 -18.36 -3.32 -1.23
CA ARG A 22 -17.53 -2.43 -2.04
C ARG A 22 -16.07 -2.86 -2.06
N THR A 23 -15.55 -3.34 -0.92
CA THR A 23 -14.17 -3.83 -0.82
C THR A 23 -13.98 -5.06 -1.69
N ILE A 24 -14.87 -6.04 -1.57
CA ILE A 24 -14.86 -7.25 -2.42
C ILE A 24 -14.93 -6.86 -3.89
N HIS A 25 -15.89 -6.03 -4.28
CA HIS A 25 -16.07 -5.64 -5.66
C HIS A 25 -14.84 -4.90 -6.22
N ALA A 26 -14.32 -3.93 -5.47
CA ALA A 26 -13.16 -3.15 -5.90
C ALA A 26 -11.89 -4.02 -6.04
N LEU A 27 -11.62 -4.90 -5.06
CA LEU A 27 -10.44 -5.75 -5.07
C LEU A 27 -10.53 -6.87 -6.12
N ASP A 28 -11.72 -7.44 -6.33
CA ASP A 28 -11.95 -8.44 -7.38
C ASP A 28 -11.84 -7.82 -8.78
N THR A 29 -12.58 -6.74 -9.04
CA THR A 29 -12.67 -6.15 -10.39
C THR A 29 -11.38 -5.47 -10.82
N ALA A 30 -10.70 -4.80 -9.89
CA ALA A 30 -9.50 -4.03 -10.23
C ALA A 30 -8.21 -4.86 -10.05
N LEU A 31 -8.15 -5.71 -9.01
CA LEU A 31 -6.91 -6.38 -8.61
C LEU A 31 -6.93 -7.89 -8.84
N ASN A 32 -8.06 -8.46 -9.28
CA ASN A 32 -8.28 -9.90 -9.36
C ASN A 32 -8.00 -10.62 -8.02
N ILE A 33 -8.30 -9.96 -6.90
CA ILE A 33 -8.13 -10.55 -5.56
C ILE A 33 -9.38 -11.34 -5.19
N ASN A 34 -9.17 -12.60 -4.80
CA ASN A 34 -10.23 -13.50 -4.39
C ASN A 34 -11.07 -12.92 -3.23
N GLN A 35 -12.37 -13.18 -3.26
CA GLN A 35 -13.35 -12.69 -2.29
C GLN A 35 -13.00 -13.01 -0.83
N ASP A 36 -12.44 -14.18 -0.53
CA ASP A 36 -12.07 -14.56 0.83
C ASP A 36 -10.87 -13.77 1.34
N ILE A 37 -9.90 -13.47 0.46
CA ILE A 37 -8.79 -12.57 0.78
C ILE A 37 -9.35 -11.15 1.02
N ALA A 38 -10.21 -10.67 0.13
CA ALA A 38 -10.86 -9.36 0.27
C ALA A 38 -11.66 -9.22 1.58
N ARG A 39 -12.39 -10.26 2.00
CA ARG A 39 -13.10 -10.31 3.30
C ARG A 39 -12.14 -10.19 4.48
N ASN A 40 -11.02 -10.90 4.44
CA ASN A 40 -10.02 -10.83 5.51
C ASN A 40 -9.38 -9.42 5.57
N LEU A 41 -8.97 -8.87 4.42
CA LEU A 41 -8.44 -7.51 4.33
C LEU A 41 -9.43 -6.46 4.86
N PHE A 42 -10.71 -6.60 4.54
CA PHE A 42 -11.77 -5.76 5.11
C PHE A 42 -11.86 -5.90 6.63
N GLY A 43 -11.81 -7.13 7.15
CA GLY A 43 -11.82 -7.39 8.59
C GLY A 43 -10.66 -6.70 9.32
N PHE A 44 -9.46 -6.73 8.75
CA PHE A 44 -8.29 -6.01 9.28
C PHE A 44 -8.46 -4.50 9.16
N ALA A 45 -8.98 -3.98 8.05
CA ALA A 45 -9.24 -2.54 7.90
C ALA A 45 -10.20 -2.00 8.97
N LEU A 46 -11.20 -2.78 9.38
CA LEU A 46 -12.14 -2.38 10.42
C LEU A 46 -11.51 -2.23 11.82
N THR A 47 -10.40 -2.92 12.11
CA THR A 47 -9.73 -2.78 13.42
C THR A 47 -9.03 -1.44 13.57
N THR A 48 -8.80 -0.73 12.47
CA THR A 48 -8.14 0.58 12.44
C THR A 48 -9.06 1.74 12.81
N ASN A 49 -10.36 1.50 12.97
CA ASN A 49 -11.30 2.55 13.37
C ASN A 49 -11.13 2.89 14.87
N PRO A 50 -10.71 4.12 15.24
CA PRO A 50 -10.54 4.51 16.64
C PRO A 50 -11.85 4.56 17.43
N GLU A 51 -12.99 4.72 16.75
CA GLU A 51 -14.33 4.67 17.36
C GLU A 51 -14.86 3.23 17.51
N GLY A 52 -14.07 2.24 17.09
CA GLY A 52 -14.42 0.82 17.11
C GLY A 52 -15.23 0.36 15.90
N ASN A 53 -15.34 -0.96 15.74
CA ASN A 53 -15.98 -1.61 14.59
C ASN A 53 -17.51 -1.70 14.70
N THR A 54 -18.16 -0.65 15.20
CA THR A 54 -19.62 -0.65 15.44
C THR A 54 -20.42 -0.31 14.18
N THR A 55 -19.79 0.35 13.21
CA THR A 55 -20.43 0.86 11.99
C THR A 55 -20.44 -0.15 10.83
N GLY A 56 -19.60 -1.19 10.89
CA GLY A 56 -19.44 -2.16 9.80
C GLY A 56 -18.87 -1.56 8.51
N VAL A 57 -18.24 -0.39 8.58
CA VAL A 57 -17.57 0.31 7.48
C VAL A 57 -16.25 0.91 7.96
N PHE A 58 -15.30 1.11 7.05
CA PHE A 58 -14.07 1.87 7.32
C PHE A 58 -13.93 3.07 6.38
N SER A 59 -13.08 4.01 6.75
CA SER A 59 -12.59 5.07 5.86
C SER A 59 -11.09 4.91 5.64
N LEU A 60 -10.57 5.33 4.50
CA LEU A 60 -9.14 5.26 4.19
C LEU A 60 -8.29 6.00 5.23
N GLU A 61 -8.83 7.08 5.79
CA GLU A 61 -8.22 7.84 6.89
C GLU A 61 -8.01 6.98 8.16
N ASN A 62 -8.89 6.01 8.44
CA ASN A 62 -8.74 5.15 9.61
C ASN A 62 -7.51 4.24 9.50
N LEU A 63 -7.12 3.86 8.28
CA LEU A 63 -5.97 2.99 8.05
C LEU A 63 -4.66 3.59 8.54
N GLY A 64 -4.56 4.92 8.61
CA GLY A 64 -3.42 5.65 9.15
C GLY A 64 -3.38 5.69 10.68
N THR A 65 -4.25 4.96 11.38
CA THR A 65 -4.20 4.85 12.84
C THR A 65 -2.95 4.08 13.24
N HIS A 66 -2.01 4.81 13.85
CA HIS A 66 -0.68 4.30 14.16
C HIS A 66 -0.71 3.08 15.09
N ASN A 67 0.16 2.12 14.79
CA ASN A 67 0.38 0.90 15.55
C ASN A 67 -0.84 -0.05 15.64
N VAL A 68 -1.73 0.00 14.65
CA VAL A 68 -2.75 -1.03 14.41
C VAL A 68 -2.40 -1.80 13.14
N LEU A 69 -2.58 -1.15 11.99
CA LEU A 69 -2.17 -1.64 10.67
C LEU A 69 -1.06 -0.76 10.10
N GLU A 70 -1.21 0.57 10.20
CA GLU A 70 -0.09 1.49 9.95
C GLU A 70 1.03 1.23 10.95
N HIS A 71 2.26 1.24 10.44
CA HIS A 71 3.46 0.90 11.17
C HIS A 71 4.70 1.65 10.67
N ASP A 72 5.70 1.73 11.55
CA ASP A 72 7.03 2.24 11.21
C ASP A 72 7.74 1.39 10.15
N ALA A 73 8.82 1.91 9.57
CA ALA A 73 9.58 1.24 8.50
C ALA A 73 8.77 0.99 7.21
N SER A 74 7.78 1.85 6.96
CA SER A 74 7.03 1.89 5.70
C SER A 74 7.95 2.08 4.49
N LEU A 75 7.52 1.57 3.32
CA LEU A 75 8.30 1.63 2.08
C LEU A 75 8.36 3.03 1.45
N SER A 76 7.41 3.91 1.75
CA SER A 76 7.34 5.26 1.16
C SER A 76 6.76 6.34 2.07
N ARG A 77 6.50 6.02 3.35
CA ARG A 77 6.00 6.97 4.36
C ARG A 77 7.01 7.07 5.49
N ALA A 78 7.14 8.25 6.07
CA ALA A 78 7.98 8.45 7.22
C ALA A 78 7.35 7.83 8.47
N ASP A 79 8.19 7.41 9.41
CA ASP A 79 7.73 6.96 10.72
C ASP A 79 7.06 8.12 11.45
N TYR A 80 5.92 7.87 12.10
CA TYR A 80 5.12 8.92 12.72
C TYR A 80 5.93 9.73 13.74
N ALA A 81 6.74 9.07 14.57
CA ALA A 81 7.56 9.71 15.59
C ALA A 81 8.61 10.70 15.02
N THR A 82 8.99 10.56 13.75
CA THR A 82 10.03 11.37 13.12
C THR A 82 9.50 12.65 12.46
N THR A 83 8.27 12.64 11.96
CA THR A 83 7.70 13.75 11.16
C THR A 83 6.31 14.20 11.60
N LEU A 84 5.65 13.46 12.49
CA LEU A 84 4.23 13.59 12.84
C LEU A 84 3.29 13.35 11.64
N ASP A 85 3.78 12.69 10.59
CA ASP A 85 3.03 12.31 9.40
C ASP A 85 3.47 10.93 8.88
N SER A 86 2.62 9.93 9.10
CA SER A 86 2.81 8.55 8.64
C SER A 86 1.97 8.18 7.42
N VAL A 87 1.25 9.14 6.83
CA VAL A 87 0.28 8.87 5.75
C VAL A 87 0.71 9.46 4.42
N SER A 88 1.40 10.61 4.42
CA SER A 88 1.86 11.26 3.20
C SER A 88 3.01 10.52 2.55
N PHE A 89 3.02 10.46 1.22
CA PHE A 89 4.18 9.99 0.48
C PHE A 89 5.39 10.87 0.78
N ASN A 90 6.51 10.21 1.09
CA ASN A 90 7.77 10.82 1.41
C ASN A 90 8.82 10.36 0.38
N GLU A 91 9.21 11.28 -0.48
CA GLU A 91 10.17 11.04 -1.57
C GLU A 91 11.52 10.51 -1.04
N THR A 92 12.01 11.06 0.08
CA THR A 92 13.27 10.62 0.69
C THR A 92 13.19 9.18 1.16
N VAL A 93 12.09 8.81 1.83
CA VAL A 93 11.86 7.44 2.29
C VAL A 93 11.72 6.47 1.12
N PHE A 94 10.95 6.86 0.09
CA PHE A 94 10.80 6.02 -1.09
C PHE A 94 12.12 5.86 -1.86
N ALA A 95 12.97 6.88 -1.90
CA ALA A 95 14.30 6.77 -2.51
C ALA A 95 15.18 5.73 -1.81
N GLU A 96 15.08 5.56 -0.47
CA GLU A 96 15.79 4.49 0.25
C GLU A 96 15.31 3.10 -0.19
N THR A 97 13.99 2.92 -0.35
CA THR A 97 13.41 1.68 -0.89
C THR A 97 13.87 1.45 -2.34
N GLN A 98 13.77 2.48 -3.18
CA GLN A 98 14.09 2.44 -4.61
C GLN A 98 15.56 2.11 -4.87
N ALA A 99 16.47 2.43 -3.95
CA ALA A 99 17.89 2.11 -4.05
C ALA A 99 18.17 0.60 -4.22
N TYR A 100 17.24 -0.26 -3.81
CA TYR A 100 17.32 -1.72 -3.95
C TYR A 100 16.70 -2.25 -5.25
N PHE A 101 15.95 -1.43 -5.99
CA PHE A 101 15.34 -1.79 -7.27
C PHE A 101 16.32 -1.61 -8.43
N THR A 102 17.38 -2.42 -8.42
CA THR A 102 18.56 -2.32 -9.30
C THR A 102 18.37 -2.91 -10.71
N THR A 103 17.23 -3.54 -10.99
CA THR A 103 16.90 -4.20 -12.27
C THR A 103 15.65 -3.58 -12.91
N THR A 104 15.39 -3.92 -14.18
CA THR A 104 14.16 -3.50 -14.88
C THR A 104 12.91 -4.13 -14.27
N ASP A 105 13.01 -5.39 -13.85
CA ASP A 105 11.97 -6.11 -13.13
C ASP A 105 12.48 -6.43 -11.72
N ILE A 106 11.78 -5.92 -10.72
CA ILE A 106 12.07 -6.10 -9.30
C ILE A 106 11.87 -7.57 -8.95
N THR A 107 12.89 -8.20 -8.40
CA THR A 107 12.85 -9.59 -7.91
C THR A 107 12.33 -9.66 -6.47
N VAL A 108 11.90 -10.85 -6.04
CA VAL A 108 11.59 -11.14 -4.63
C VAL A 108 12.75 -10.74 -3.71
N GLN A 109 14.00 -11.01 -4.10
CA GLN A 109 15.16 -10.68 -3.28
C GLN A 109 15.32 -9.17 -3.11
N GLN A 110 15.20 -8.39 -4.18
CA GLN A 110 15.28 -6.92 -4.10
C GLN A 110 14.15 -6.33 -3.26
N ALA A 111 12.93 -6.88 -3.36
CA ALA A 111 11.81 -6.50 -2.53
C ALA A 111 12.09 -6.75 -1.03
N ALA A 112 12.62 -7.94 -0.72
CA ALA A 112 13.01 -8.30 0.65
C ALA A 112 14.16 -7.44 1.18
N ASP A 113 15.19 -7.18 0.37
CA ASP A 113 16.31 -6.33 0.73
C ASP A 113 15.86 -4.88 1.00
N ALA A 114 14.97 -4.34 0.15
CA ALA A 114 14.38 -3.02 0.35
C ALA A 114 13.62 -2.93 1.68
N ARG A 115 12.78 -3.93 1.98
CA ARG A 115 12.00 -3.99 3.23
C ARG A 115 12.91 -4.08 4.45
N LEU A 116 13.93 -4.93 4.40
CA LEU A 116 14.91 -5.07 5.48
C LEU A 116 15.70 -3.78 5.68
N ALA A 117 16.09 -3.11 4.60
CA ALA A 117 16.79 -1.84 4.67
C ALA A 117 15.95 -0.76 5.34
N ARG A 118 14.65 -0.68 5.00
CA ARG A 118 13.70 0.24 5.66
C ARG A 118 13.53 -0.07 7.14
N TYR A 119 13.44 -1.35 7.50
CA TYR A 119 13.42 -1.78 8.91
C TYR A 119 14.67 -1.31 9.67
N LEU A 120 15.86 -1.59 9.13
CA LEU A 120 17.12 -1.22 9.77
C LEU A 120 17.33 0.30 9.83
N ALA A 121 16.91 1.03 8.81
CA ALA A 121 16.98 2.49 8.78
C ALA A 121 16.09 3.09 9.87
N SER A 122 14.83 2.67 9.93
CA SER A 122 13.85 3.07 10.94
C SER A 122 14.35 2.78 12.36
N GLN A 123 14.79 1.55 12.65
CA GLN A 123 15.40 1.16 13.92
C GLN A 123 16.60 2.03 14.34
N ARG A 124 17.40 2.49 13.37
CA ARG A 124 18.57 3.32 13.62
C ARG A 124 18.23 4.78 13.88
N THR A 125 17.18 5.31 13.24
CA THR A 125 16.88 6.75 13.25
C THR A 125 15.66 7.13 14.08
N ASN A 126 14.82 6.17 14.44
CA ASN A 126 13.62 6.34 15.24
C ASN A 126 13.78 5.63 16.59
N PRO A 127 14.10 6.36 17.68
CA PRO A 127 14.23 5.76 19.02
C PRO A 127 12.89 5.23 19.56
N ASP A 128 11.77 5.69 19.01
CA ASP A 128 10.41 5.30 19.37
C ASP A 128 9.83 4.26 18.39
N TYR A 129 10.71 3.52 17.69
CA TYR A 129 10.28 2.48 16.75
C TYR A 129 9.19 1.60 17.34
N ASN A 130 8.11 1.44 16.59
CA ASN A 130 6.99 0.63 17.00
C ASN A 130 6.34 -0.11 15.81
N MET A 131 6.05 -1.39 16.04
CA MET A 131 5.47 -2.29 15.04
C MET A 131 4.53 -3.26 15.75
N SER A 132 3.24 -3.20 15.41
CA SER A 132 2.25 -4.14 15.91
C SER A 132 2.46 -5.51 15.28
N SER A 133 1.96 -6.59 15.90
CA SER A 133 2.02 -7.92 15.28
C SER A 133 1.25 -8.00 13.97
N LEU A 134 0.20 -7.19 13.81
CA LEU A 134 -0.56 -7.10 12.57
C LEU A 134 0.24 -6.34 11.50
N GLY A 135 0.85 -5.21 11.88
CA GLY A 135 1.74 -4.44 11.01
C GLY A 135 2.93 -5.25 10.53
N ASP A 136 3.54 -6.07 11.40
CA ASP A 136 4.68 -6.92 11.02
C ASP A 136 4.31 -7.89 9.88
N ILE A 137 3.17 -8.58 10.01
CA ILE A 137 2.63 -9.48 8.97
C ILE A 137 2.33 -8.72 7.67
N PHE A 138 1.69 -7.56 7.77
CA PHE A 138 1.32 -6.74 6.62
C PHE A 138 2.54 -6.17 5.89
N SER A 139 3.59 -5.80 6.63
CA SER A 139 4.79 -5.18 6.08
C SER A 139 5.54 -6.08 5.08
N ALA A 140 5.52 -7.40 5.29
CA ALA A 140 6.01 -8.37 4.33
C ALA A 140 5.02 -8.56 3.16
N GLY A 141 3.73 -8.60 3.48
CA GLY A 141 2.64 -8.71 2.52
C GLY A 141 2.59 -7.56 1.51
N GLU A 142 2.91 -6.34 1.90
CA GLU A 142 2.96 -5.15 1.03
C GLU A 142 4.05 -5.27 -0.05
N SER A 143 5.21 -5.80 0.34
CA SER A 143 6.30 -6.06 -0.60
C SER A 143 5.93 -7.16 -1.59
N ALA A 144 5.23 -8.19 -1.11
CA ALA A 144 4.69 -9.23 -1.97
C ALA A 144 3.55 -8.72 -2.86
N ALA A 145 2.74 -7.76 -2.40
CA ALA A 145 1.55 -7.30 -3.10
C ALA A 145 1.88 -6.66 -4.45
N TYR A 146 2.89 -5.78 -4.53
CA TYR A 146 3.26 -5.21 -5.83
C TYR A 146 3.90 -6.26 -6.77
N LEU A 147 4.53 -7.30 -6.23
CA LEU A 147 5.04 -8.43 -7.03
C LEU A 147 3.90 -9.27 -7.61
N PHE A 148 2.89 -9.58 -6.80
CA PHE A 148 1.76 -10.41 -7.24
C PHE A 148 0.77 -9.67 -8.14
N ILE A 149 0.52 -8.39 -7.87
CA ILE A 149 -0.51 -7.63 -8.59
C ILE A 149 0.04 -7.04 -9.89
N MET A 150 1.29 -6.58 -9.91
CA MET A 150 1.88 -5.93 -11.09
C MET A 150 2.85 -6.83 -11.86
N GLY A 151 3.19 -7.97 -11.28
CA GLY A 151 4.28 -8.80 -11.77
C GLY A 151 3.85 -10.01 -12.58
N ASN A 152 4.86 -10.80 -12.91
CA ASN A 152 4.74 -12.08 -13.55
C ASN A 152 4.96 -13.17 -12.50
N ILE A 153 3.96 -14.03 -12.31
CA ILE A 153 3.98 -15.08 -11.29
C ILE A 153 5.00 -16.20 -11.61
N GLU A 154 5.31 -16.44 -12.88
CA GLU A 154 6.26 -17.47 -13.30
C GLU A 154 7.70 -17.05 -13.00
N THR A 155 8.02 -15.78 -13.25
CA THR A 155 9.36 -15.23 -12.97
C THR A 155 9.49 -14.67 -11.55
N ALA A 156 8.38 -14.51 -10.84
CA ALA A 156 8.31 -13.86 -9.53
C ALA A 156 8.97 -12.46 -9.54
N THR A 157 8.67 -11.67 -10.57
CA THR A 157 9.20 -10.31 -10.73
C THR A 157 8.11 -9.30 -11.08
N ALA A 158 8.29 -8.03 -10.74
CA ALA A 158 7.40 -6.94 -11.18
C ALA A 158 8.15 -5.85 -11.94
N PRO A 159 7.60 -5.31 -13.05
CA PRO A 159 8.23 -4.21 -13.76
C PRO A 159 8.42 -2.99 -12.86
N ARG A 160 9.67 -2.59 -12.64
CA ARG A 160 10.05 -1.51 -11.72
C ARG A 160 9.28 -0.22 -12.01
N ARG A 161 9.13 0.10 -13.31
CA ARG A 161 8.39 1.29 -13.76
C ARG A 161 6.96 1.36 -13.23
N PHE A 162 6.28 0.22 -13.07
CA PHE A 162 4.89 0.18 -12.59
C PHE A 162 4.85 0.34 -11.07
N VAL A 163 5.78 -0.27 -10.36
CA VAL A 163 5.92 -0.09 -8.91
C VAL A 163 6.29 1.35 -8.57
N GLU A 164 7.23 1.97 -9.29
CA GLU A 164 7.59 3.38 -9.10
C GLU A 164 6.42 4.33 -9.40
N TYR A 165 5.70 4.09 -10.50
CA TYR A 165 4.52 4.86 -10.86
C TYR A 165 3.45 4.80 -9.75
N LEU A 166 3.20 3.60 -9.22
CA LEU A 166 2.23 3.38 -8.16
C LEU A 166 2.49 4.20 -6.90
N PHE A 167 3.75 4.26 -6.47
CA PHE A 167 4.13 5.00 -5.26
C PHE A 167 4.10 6.52 -5.49
N ARG A 168 4.49 6.99 -6.68
CA ARG A 168 4.70 8.42 -6.98
C ARG A 168 3.46 9.18 -7.45
N GLU A 169 2.69 8.63 -8.37
CA GLU A 169 1.66 9.41 -9.11
C GLU A 169 0.38 9.70 -8.31
N TYR A 170 0.26 9.18 -7.10
CA TYR A 170 -1.01 9.20 -6.38
C TYR A 170 -1.05 10.06 -5.11
N PHE A 171 -0.17 11.06 -5.02
CA PHE A 171 -0.27 12.17 -4.07
C PHE A 171 -0.43 13.52 -4.79
N SER A 172 -1.60 13.76 -5.38
CA SER A 172 -2.11 15.12 -5.52
C SER A 172 -3.42 15.22 -4.75
N PRO A 173 -3.49 15.99 -3.64
CA PRO A 173 -4.78 16.50 -3.22
C PRO A 173 -5.25 17.38 -4.37
N LEU A 174 -6.46 17.13 -4.89
CA LEU A 174 -7.12 17.89 -5.97
C LEU A 174 -6.67 17.53 -7.41
N GLY A 175 -7.28 16.47 -7.98
CA GLY A 175 -7.87 16.55 -9.32
C GLY A 175 -6.98 16.64 -10.56
N VAL A 176 -5.67 16.44 -10.50
CA VAL A 176 -4.84 16.37 -11.72
C VAL A 176 -4.71 14.91 -12.15
N ARG A 177 -5.40 14.53 -13.24
CA ARG A 177 -5.17 13.25 -13.93
C ARG A 177 -3.79 13.30 -14.59
N GLY A 178 -2.86 12.46 -14.15
CA GLY A 178 -1.67 12.10 -14.93
C GLY A 178 -2.08 11.47 -16.26
N GLU A 179 -1.27 11.69 -17.30
CA GLU A 179 -1.51 11.16 -18.64
C GLU A 179 -1.56 9.62 -18.62
N ARG A 180 -2.56 9.06 -19.31
CA ARG A 180 -2.73 7.61 -19.46
C ARG A 180 -1.50 7.01 -20.15
N VAL A 181 -0.64 6.34 -19.38
CA VAL A 181 0.30 5.37 -19.95
C VAL A 181 -0.55 4.19 -20.40
N ALA A 182 -0.71 4.02 -21.72
CA ALA A 182 -1.40 2.87 -22.28
C ALA A 182 -0.67 1.59 -21.85
N MET A 183 -1.28 0.82 -20.96
CA MET A 183 -0.83 -0.49 -20.53
C MET A 183 -1.53 -1.55 -21.38
N ASP A 184 -0.83 -2.10 -22.39
CA ASP A 184 -1.26 -3.31 -23.09
C ASP A 184 -1.03 -4.55 -22.21
N CYS A 185 -1.72 -4.59 -21.07
CA CYS A 185 -1.76 -5.74 -20.18
C CYS A 185 -3.21 -5.90 -19.71
N HIS A 186 -3.83 -7.04 -19.99
CA HIS A 186 -5.23 -7.36 -19.71
C HIS A 186 -5.63 -7.35 -18.21
N ILE A 187 -4.78 -6.84 -17.30
CA ILE A 187 -4.98 -6.84 -15.84
C ILE A 187 -4.61 -5.48 -15.19
N CYS A 188 -4.19 -4.46 -15.92
CA CYS A 188 -3.65 -3.25 -15.29
C CYS A 188 -4.69 -2.13 -15.14
N ASP A 189 -5.41 -2.11 -14.01
CA ASP A 189 -5.80 -0.87 -13.36
C ASP A 189 -6.02 -1.11 -11.85
N VAL A 190 -5.20 -0.42 -11.05
CA VAL A 190 -5.21 -0.36 -9.59
C VAL A 190 -4.52 -1.53 -8.86
N VAL A 191 -3.96 -1.27 -7.65
CA VAL A 191 -3.10 -2.14 -6.78
C VAL A 191 -3.45 -1.74 -5.27
N LEU A 192 -3.20 -2.50 -4.13
CA LEU A 192 -3.47 -2.44 -2.61
C LEU A 192 -2.50 -1.74 -1.52
N VAL A 193 -2.86 -0.68 -0.71
CA VAL A 193 -1.91 0.16 0.13
C VAL A 193 -1.55 -0.51 1.47
N VAL A 194 -0.25 -0.57 1.80
CA VAL A 194 0.50 0.32 2.74
C VAL A 194 1.87 0.63 2.15
#